data_AF-A0A2H0WF84-F1
#
_entry.id   AF-A0A2H0WF84-F1
#
_cell.length_a   1.000
_cell.length_b   1.000
_cell.length_c   1.000
_cell.angle_alpha   90.00
_cell.angle_beta   90.00
_cell.angle_gamma   90.00
#
_symmetry.space_group_name_H-M   'P 1'
#
loop_
_entity.id
_entity.type
_entity.pdbx_description
1 polymer ?
#
loop_
_entity_poly.entity_id
_entity_poly.type
_entity_poly.pdbx_seq_one_letter_code
_entity_poly.pdbx_strand_id
1 'polypeptide(L)'
;YGFQSCPNNEELIDLADVVVLAMKPQDLSAAIDPISSTFRDGQIVMSLAAGIPLKTLEKKLPQCRIVRLMPNTPSLIGRGIIGCVMSEKNKSLLTLVEDLFAPLGSVLPMADEDQFEALTVSCSS
;
A
#
# COMPACT_ATOMS: atom_id res chain seq x y z
N TYR A 1 -4.00 6.36 22.59
CA TYR A 1 -4.26 6.25 21.15
C TYR A 1 -5.59 5.54 20.96
N GLY A 2 -6.53 6.14 20.23
CA GLY A 2 -7.90 5.62 20.03
C GLY A 2 -7.99 4.54 18.95
N PHE A 3 -7.14 3.51 19.03
CA PHE A 3 -7.14 2.42 18.07
C PHE A 3 -8.22 1.39 18.42
N GLN A 4 -8.89 0.86 17.40
CA GLN A 4 -9.82 -0.25 17.52
C GLN A 4 -9.21 -1.47 16.85
N SER A 5 -9.03 -2.56 17.60
CA SER A 5 -8.68 -3.85 17.03
C SER A 5 -9.93 -4.54 16.53
N CYS A 6 -9.84 -5.18 15.37
CA CYS A 6 -10.86 -6.10 14.89
C CYS A 6 -10.47 -7.55 15.26
N PRO A 7 -11.44 -8.45 15.48
CA PRO A 7 -11.18 -9.85 15.79
C PRO A 7 -10.74 -10.68 14.58
N ASN A 8 -11.05 -10.21 13.36
CA ASN A 8 -10.69 -10.85 12.10
C ASN A 8 -10.46 -9.79 11.00
N ASN A 9 -9.93 -10.22 9.85
CA ASN A 9 -9.57 -9.31 8.76
C ASN A 9 -10.80 -8.87 7.96
N GLU A 10 -11.83 -9.71 7.87
CA GLU A 10 -13.06 -9.47 7.13
C GLU A 10 -13.79 -8.25 7.69
N GLU A 11 -13.98 -8.19 9.01
CA GLU A 11 -14.60 -7.06 9.69
C GLU A 11 -13.78 -5.78 9.51
N LEU A 12 -12.45 -5.87 9.52
CA LEU A 12 -11.57 -4.73 9.26
C LEU A 12 -11.76 -4.20 7.83
N ILE A 13 -11.81 -5.09 6.83
CA ILE A 13 -12.00 -4.73 5.42
C ILE A 13 -13.38 -4.09 5.21
N ASP A 14 -14.41 -4.61 5.86
CA ASP A 14 -15.77 -4.08 5.76
C ASP A 14 -15.89 -2.66 6.33
N LEU A 15 -15.21 -2.38 7.44
CA LEU A 15 -15.26 -1.08 8.11
C LEU A 15 -14.31 -0.03 7.51
N ALA A 16 -13.27 -0.44 6.79
CA ALA A 16 -12.23 0.47 6.31
C ALA A 16 -12.49 0.97 4.88
N ASP A 17 -12.32 2.27 4.64
CA ASP A 17 -12.26 2.83 3.28
C ASP A 17 -10.89 2.59 2.61
N VAL A 18 -9.84 2.54 3.43
CA VAL A 18 -8.45 2.31 3.03
C VAL A 18 -7.87 1.16 3.85
N VAL A 19 -7.37 0.13 3.19
CA VAL A 19 -6.71 -1.01 3.83
C VAL A 19 -5.22 -0.96 3.57
N VAL A 20 -4.41 -0.99 4.63
CA VAL A 20 -2.94 -0.99 4.53
C VAL A 20 -2.39 -2.40 4.77
N LEU A 21 -1.70 -2.96 3.78
CA LEU A 21 -1.02 -4.24 3.86
C LEU A 21 0.41 -4.03 4.38
N ALA A 22 0.59 -4.18 5.69
CA ALA A 22 1.86 -4.01 6.41
C ALA A 22 2.45 -5.35 6.91
N MET A 23 2.10 -6.47 6.27
CA MET A 23 2.62 -7.81 6.59
C MET A 23 3.90 -8.12 5.83
N LYS A 24 4.58 -9.21 6.23
CA LYS A 24 5.74 -9.68 5.48
C LYS A 24 5.31 -10.24 4.11
N PRO A 25 6.14 -10.10 3.05
CA PRO A 25 5.78 -10.55 1.70
C PRO A 25 5.34 -12.01 1.62
N GLN A 26 6.01 -12.90 2.36
CA GLN A 26 5.67 -14.33 2.39
C GLN A 26 4.29 -14.65 2.99
N ASP A 27 3.74 -13.75 3.80
CA ASP A 27 2.47 -13.98 4.51
C ASP A 27 1.27 -13.50 3.66
N LEU A 28 1.52 -12.75 2.58
CA LEU A 28 0.49 -12.08 1.80
C LEU A 28 -0.57 -13.04 1.26
N SER A 29 -0.18 -14.15 0.62
CA SER A 29 -1.15 -15.09 0.05
C SER A 29 -2.01 -15.74 1.13
N ALA A 30 -1.40 -16.16 2.24
CA ALA A 30 -2.13 -16.77 3.34
C ALA A 30 -3.12 -15.79 4.00
N ALA A 31 -2.77 -14.51 4.07
CA ALA A 31 -3.62 -13.47 4.65
C ALA A 31 -4.74 -13.00 3.71
N ILE A 32 -4.46 -12.87 2.41
CA ILE A 32 -5.37 -12.22 1.45
C ILE A 32 -6.25 -13.22 0.70
N ASP A 33 -5.73 -14.40 0.33
CA ASP A 33 -6.48 -15.32 -0.53
C ASP A 33 -7.83 -15.74 0.09
N PRO A 34 -7.94 -16.02 1.41
CA PRO A 34 -9.21 -16.39 2.04
C PRO A 34 -10.25 -15.25 2.07
N ILE A 35 -9.81 -14.00 2.00
CA ILE A 35 -10.65 -12.80 2.23
C ILE A 35 -10.72 -11.88 1.01
N SER A 36 -10.13 -12.30 -0.11
CA SER A 36 -10.06 -11.52 -1.34
C SER A 36 -11.45 -11.09 -1.86
N SER A 37 -12.48 -11.91 -1.63
CA SER A 37 -13.86 -11.62 -2.00
C SER A 37 -14.56 -10.61 -1.09
N THR A 38 -14.00 -10.30 0.08
CA THR A 38 -14.59 -9.36 1.04
C THR A 38 -14.32 -7.91 0.64
N PHE A 39 -13.27 -7.65 -0.13
CA PHE A 39 -12.96 -6.30 -0.59
C PHE A 39 -14.02 -5.77 -1.57
N ARG A 40 -14.46 -4.52 -1.34
CA ARG A 40 -15.46 -3.85 -2.17
C ARG A 40 -14.86 -3.33 -3.47
N ASP A 41 -15.69 -3.18 -4.49
CA ASP A 41 -15.29 -2.57 -5.75
C ASP A 41 -14.84 -1.11 -5.53
N GLY A 42 -13.70 -0.75 -6.10
CA GLY A 42 -13.06 0.55 -5.94
C GLY A 42 -12.42 0.81 -4.57
N GLN A 43 -12.42 -0.15 -3.63
CA GLN A 43 -11.78 0.01 -2.32
C GLN A 43 -10.26 0.23 -2.47
N ILE A 44 -9.70 1.09 -1.64
CA ILE A 44 -8.28 1.46 -1.73
C ILE A 44 -7.44 0.49 -0.90
N VAL A 45 -6.45 -0.12 -1.54
CA VAL A 45 -5.49 -1.02 -0.89
C VAL A 45 -4.08 -0.45 -1.06
N MET A 46 -3.44 -0.12 0.06
CA MET A 46 -2.08 0.38 0.10
C MET A 46 -1.14 -0.73 0.57
N SER A 47 -0.13 -1.10 -0.21
CA SER A 47 0.81 -2.17 0.15
C SER A 47 2.18 -1.62 0.49
N LEU A 48 2.67 -1.98 1.68
CA LEU A 48 4.05 -1.75 2.14
C LEU A 48 4.92 -3.02 1.98
N ALA A 49 4.36 -4.10 1.43
CA ALA A 49 5.06 -5.36 1.26
C ALA A 49 6.15 -5.24 0.18
N ALA A 50 7.41 -5.23 0.61
CA ALA A 50 8.56 -5.19 -0.28
C ALA A 50 8.58 -6.39 -1.24
N GLY A 51 8.99 -6.17 -2.50
CA GLY A 51 9.18 -7.25 -3.48
C GLY A 51 7.91 -7.94 -3.97
N ILE A 52 6.72 -7.41 -3.70
CA ILE A 52 5.46 -7.89 -4.30
C ILE A 52 5.03 -6.94 -5.43
N PRO A 53 5.19 -7.31 -6.72
CA PRO A 53 4.85 -6.47 -7.86
C PRO A 53 3.40 -5.98 -7.84
N LEU A 54 3.15 -4.78 -8.38
CA LEU A 54 1.80 -4.21 -8.49
C LEU A 54 0.86 -5.16 -9.22
N LYS A 55 1.34 -5.75 -10.32
CA LYS A 55 0.60 -6.77 -11.10
C LYS A 55 0.17 -7.98 -10.27
N THR A 56 0.94 -8.37 -9.26
CA THR A 56 0.59 -9.49 -8.37
C THR A 56 -0.57 -9.10 -7.46
N LEU A 57 -0.53 -7.88 -6.92
CA LEU A 57 -1.62 -7.34 -6.10
C LEU A 57 -2.89 -7.16 -6.93
N GLU A 58 -2.79 -6.61 -8.15
CA GLU A 58 -3.92 -6.42 -9.06
C GLU A 58 -4.59 -7.74 -9.43
N LYS A 59 -3.81 -8.82 -9.60
CA LYS A 59 -4.37 -10.15 -9.84
C LYS A 59 -5.10 -10.73 -8.63
N LYS A 60 -4.62 -10.43 -7.42
CA LYS A 60 -5.24 -10.94 -6.18
C LYS A 60 -6.49 -10.15 -5.79
N LEU A 61 -6.50 -8.85 -6.07
CA LEU A 61 -7.57 -7.91 -5.69
C LEU A 61 -8.00 -7.09 -6.92
N PRO A 62 -8.56 -7.73 -7.96
CA PRO A 62 -8.86 -7.07 -9.23
C PRO A 62 -9.92 -5.97 -9.13
N GLN A 63 -10.75 -5.99 -8.08
CA GLN A 63 -11.77 -4.98 -7.81
C GLN A 63 -11.23 -3.76 -7.05
N CYS A 64 -9.99 -3.79 -6.56
CA CYS A 64 -9.44 -2.73 -5.71
C CYS A 64 -8.59 -1.73 -6.50
N ARG A 65 -8.50 -0.51 -5.97
CA ARG A 65 -7.50 0.48 -6.39
C ARG A 65 -6.25 0.28 -5.56
N ILE A 66 -5.14 -0.07 -6.21
CA ILE A 66 -3.93 -0.52 -5.52
C ILE A 66 -2.87 0.56 -5.58
N VAL A 67 -2.27 0.85 -4.43
CA VAL A 67 -1.12 1.74 -4.28
C VAL A 67 0.00 0.93 -3.62
N ARG A 68 1.14 0.77 -4.29
CA ARG A 68 2.36 0.28 -3.65
C ARG A 68 3.13 1.46 -3.10
N LEU A 69 3.61 1.31 -1.88
CA LEU A 69 4.37 2.30 -1.15
C LEU A 69 5.65 1.68 -0.61
N MET A 70 6.75 2.38 -0.77
CA MET A 70 8.05 1.97 -0.23
C MET A 70 8.66 3.10 0.58
N PRO A 71 8.35 3.19 1.89
CA PRO A 71 9.05 4.09 2.79
C PRO A 71 10.49 3.59 3.03
N ASN A 72 11.38 4.51 3.40
CA ASN A 72 12.75 4.22 3.83
C ASN A 72 12.95 4.49 5.33
N THR A 73 14.09 4.07 5.90
CA THR A 73 14.41 4.21 7.34
C THR A 73 14.24 5.64 7.90
N PRO A 74 14.63 6.72 7.18
CA PRO A 74 14.36 8.10 7.61
C PRO A 74 12.87 8.47 7.80
N SER A 75 11.94 7.64 7.31
CA SER A 75 10.50 7.84 7.54
C SER A 75 10.13 7.81 9.02
N LEU A 76 10.92 7.10 9.85
CA LEU A 76 10.73 7.04 11.31
C LEU A 76 10.93 8.40 12.00
N ILE A 77 11.65 9.32 11.35
CA ILE A 77 11.90 10.68 11.85
C ILE A 77 11.24 11.76 10.97
N GLY A 78 10.29 11.36 10.13
CA GLY A 78 9.53 12.28 9.25
C GLY A 78 10.34 12.89 8.12
N ARG A 79 11.47 12.27 7.73
CA ARG A 79 12.35 12.73 6.64
C ARG A 79 12.48 11.70 5.52
N GLY A 80 11.49 10.83 5.41
CA GLY A 80 11.47 9.76 4.43
C GLY A 80 11.24 10.26 3.01
N ILE A 81 11.69 9.46 2.05
CA ILE A 81 11.20 9.50 0.68
C ILE A 81 10.43 8.21 0.48
N ILE A 82 9.19 8.34 0.02
CA ILE A 82 8.25 7.23 -0.09
C ILE A 82 7.95 7.05 -1.57
N GLY A 83 8.53 6.03 -2.18
CA GLY A 83 8.18 5.67 -3.56
C GLY A 83 6.72 5.24 -3.62
N CYS A 84 6.01 5.67 -4.66
CA CYS A 84 4.60 5.35 -4.87
C CYS A 84 4.36 4.91 -6.31
N VAL A 85 3.70 3.76 -6.51
CA VAL A 85 3.18 3.35 -7.82
C VAL A 85 1.75 2.84 -7.67
N MET A 86 0.87 3.24 -8.59
CA MET A 86 -0.58 3.00 -8.49
C MET A 86 -1.10 2.21 -9.70
N SER A 87 -2.11 1.37 -9.49
CA SER A 87 -2.78 0.61 -10.56
C SER A 87 -3.44 1.51 -11.60
N GLU A 88 -3.99 2.65 -11.16
CA GLU A 88 -4.56 3.68 -12.02
C GLU A 88 -3.95 5.05 -11.72
N LYS A 89 -3.75 5.88 -12.75
CA LYS A 89 -3.31 7.27 -12.57
C LYS A 89 -4.50 8.13 -12.14
N ASN A 90 -4.67 8.29 -10.83
CA ASN A 90 -5.76 9.04 -10.23
C ASN A 90 -5.22 10.15 -9.31
N LYS A 91 -5.49 11.42 -9.66
CA LYS A 91 -4.98 12.57 -8.90
C LYS A 91 -5.52 12.62 -7.47
N SER A 92 -6.82 12.33 -7.28
CA SER A 92 -7.44 12.35 -5.96
C SER A 92 -6.86 11.27 -5.05
N LEU A 93 -6.55 10.10 -5.62
CA LEU A 93 -5.87 9.02 -4.90
C LEU A 93 -4.44 9.41 -4.51
N LEU A 94 -3.70 10.05 -5.41
CA LEU A 94 -2.36 10.52 -5.11
C LEU A 94 -2.37 11.56 -3.97
N THR A 95 -3.28 12.53 -4.01
CA THR A 95 -3.42 13.53 -2.93
C THR A 95 -3.76 12.86 -1.59
N LEU A 96 -4.65 11.86 -1.58
CA LEU A 96 -4.95 11.10 -0.37
C LEU A 96 -3.71 10.38 0.19
N VAL A 97 -2.89 9.78 -0.68
CA VAL A 97 -1.64 9.11 -0.29
C VAL A 97 -0.64 10.14 0.25
N GLU A 98 -0.48 11.28 -0.41
CA GLU A 98 0.39 12.38 0.05
C GLU A 98 -0.02 12.85 1.45
N ASP A 99 -1.30 13.10 1.68
CA ASP A 99 -1.81 13.57 2.99
C ASP A 99 -1.61 12.52 4.10
N LEU A 100 -1.88 11.24 3.81
CA LEU A 100 -1.72 10.16 4.78
C LEU A 100 -0.26 9.91 5.17
N PHE A 101 0.66 10.07 4.22
CA PHE A 101 2.08 9.78 4.41
C PHE A 101 2.93 11.04 4.67
N ALA A 102 2.35 12.23 4.64
CA ALA A 102 3.03 13.49 4.95
C ALA A 102 3.82 13.49 6.28
N PRO A 103 3.33 12.88 7.38
CA PRO A 103 4.11 12.81 8.63
C PRO A 103 5.39 11.96 8.52
N LEU A 104 5.46 11.07 7.53
CA LEU A 104 6.58 10.17 7.29
C LEU A 104 7.60 10.78 6.32
N GLY A 105 7.18 11.73 5.48
CA GLY A 105 8.06 12.46 4.58
C GLY A 105 7.37 12.78 3.24
N SER A 106 8.16 12.81 2.16
CA SER A 106 7.66 13.15 0.83
C SER A 106 7.33 11.91 0.01
N VAL A 107 6.13 11.91 -0.59
CA VAL A 107 5.71 10.87 -1.53
C VAL A 107 6.21 11.22 -2.93
N LEU A 108 6.85 10.27 -3.59
CA LEU A 108 7.37 10.41 -4.95
C LEU A 108 6.65 9.42 -5.88
N PRO A 109 5.65 9.88 -6.68
CA PRO A 109 4.94 9.02 -7.61
C PRO A 109 5.83 8.61 -8.78
N MET A 110 5.80 7.33 -9.13
CA MET A 110 6.54 6.73 -10.24
C MET A 110 5.66 6.49 -11.45
N ALA A 111 6.26 6.56 -12.64
CA ALA A 111 5.52 6.34 -13.88
C ALA A 111 5.20 4.85 -14.11
N ASP A 112 6.08 3.97 -13.65
CA ASP A 112 6.03 2.53 -13.86
C ASP A 112 6.77 1.77 -12.73
N GLU A 113 6.65 0.44 -12.78
CA GLU A 113 7.25 -0.48 -11.83
C GLU A 113 8.78 -0.49 -11.90
N ASP A 114 9.37 -0.27 -13.08
CA ASP A 114 10.83 -0.31 -13.25
C ASP A 114 11.50 0.86 -12.50
N GLN A 115 10.90 2.05 -12.56
CA GLN A 115 11.31 3.21 -11.76
C GLN A 115 11.13 2.96 -10.26
N PHE A 116 10.05 2.28 -9.86
CA PHE A 116 9.79 1.95 -8.47
C PHE A 116 10.83 0.99 -7.89
N GLU A 117 11.19 -0.06 -8.63
CA GLU A 117 12.23 -1.01 -8.25
C GLU A 117 13.62 -0.35 -8.20
N ALA A 118 13.92 0.60 -9.10
CA ALA A 118 15.16 1.38 -9.03
C ALA A 118 15.28 2.21 -7.74
N LEU A 119 14.18 2.86 -7.30
CA LEU A 119 14.17 3.62 -6.04
C LEU A 119 14.27 2.68 -4.82
N THR A 120 13.60 1.53 -4.88
CA THR A 120 13.58 0.51 -3.81
C THR A 120 14.98 0.15 -3.35
N VAL A 121 15.92 -0.05 -4.29
CA VAL A 121 17.33 -0.32 -3.97
C VAL A 121 17.95 0.81 -3.15
N SER A 122 17.73 2.06 -3.54
CA SER A 122 18.25 3.24 -2.82
C SER A 122 17.60 3.46 -1.45
N CYS A 123 16.35 3.04 -1.27
CA CYS A 123 15.62 3.18 0.01
C CYS A 123 16.00 2.10 1.04
N SER A 124 16.59 1.00 0.60
CA SER A 124 17.03 -0.12 1.45
C SER A 124 18.47 0.01 1.96
N SER A 125 19.20 1.04 1.52
CA SER A 125 20.60 1.33 1.88
C SER A 125 20.71 2.33 3.03
#